data_AF-A0A1C5ALI0-F1
#
_entry.id   AF-A0A1C5ALI0-F1
#
_cell.length_a   1.000
_cell.length_b   1.000
_cell.length_c   1.000
_cell.angle_alpha   90.00
_cell.angle_beta   90.00
_cell.angle_gamma   90.00
#
_symmetry.space_group_name_H-M   'P 1'
#
loop_
_entity.id
_entity.type
_entity.pdbx_description
1 polymer ?
#
loop_
_entity_poly.entity_id
_entity_poly.type
_entity_poly.pdbx_seq_one_letter_code
_entity_poly.pdbx_strand_id
1 'polypeptide(L)'
;MQALEVGDPWNETTDVGPLIDLAAAERIEAWVGETVAALATVLTGGVCDDTAYAPTVLMDVPPHVKVFNEEVFGWVLPVPTIGGIGAGFAAINGSGTGAGRASSPTMFASPCGRRPSLRSAA
;
A
#
# COMPACT_ATOMS: atom_id res chain seq x y z
N MET A 1 3.55 -11.03 -4.23
CA MET A 1 3.73 -10.27 -2.98
C MET A 1 3.86 -11.15 -1.75
N GLN A 2 3.17 -12.30 -1.66
CA GLN A 2 3.24 -13.19 -0.49
C GLN A 2 4.62 -13.81 -0.19
N ALA A 3 5.54 -13.77 -1.16
CA ALA A 3 6.91 -14.25 -1.01
C ALA A 3 7.90 -13.17 -0.54
N LEU A 4 7.46 -11.91 -0.38
CA LEU A 4 8.33 -10.83 0.07
C LEU A 4 8.45 -10.85 1.59
N GLU A 5 9.68 -10.85 2.10
CA GLU A 5 9.92 -10.78 3.54
C GLU A 5 9.83 -9.33 4.01
N VAL A 6 8.90 -9.08 4.94
CA VAL A 6 8.74 -7.78 5.60
C VAL A 6 9.50 -7.82 6.92
N GLY A 7 10.39 -6.85 7.16
CA GLY A 7 11.27 -6.93 8.32
C GLY A 7 12.23 -5.76 8.49
N ASP A 8 13.31 -6.04 9.23
CA ASP A 8 14.37 -5.08 9.51
C ASP A 8 15.18 -4.77 8.24
N PRO A 9 15.29 -3.50 7.80
CA PRO A 9 16.05 -3.14 6.61
C PRO A 9 17.55 -3.48 6.69
N TRP A 10 18.08 -3.75 7.88
CA TRP A 10 19.48 -4.19 8.07
C TRP A 10 19.66 -5.70 7.89
N ASN A 11 18.57 -6.47 7.82
CA ASN A 11 18.63 -7.90 7.55
C ASN A 11 18.68 -8.15 6.04
N GLU A 12 19.68 -8.92 5.59
CA GLU A 12 19.90 -9.26 4.18
C GLU A 12 18.74 -10.05 3.54
N THR A 13 17.90 -10.71 4.35
CA THR A 13 16.73 -11.45 3.83
C THR A 13 15.50 -10.57 3.65
N THR A 14 15.50 -9.35 4.20
CA THR A 14 14.34 -8.46 4.14
C THR A 14 14.23 -7.79 2.78
N ASP A 15 13.09 -8.03 2.11
CA ASP A 15 12.75 -7.37 0.85
C ASP A 15 12.06 -6.02 1.08
N VAL A 16 11.28 -5.92 2.16
CA VAL A 16 10.36 -4.82 2.40
C VAL A 16 10.55 -4.29 3.82
N GLY A 17 11.09 -3.08 3.91
CA GLY A 17 11.26 -2.37 5.17
C GLY A 17 9.97 -1.70 5.66
N PRO A 18 9.96 -1.24 6.93
CA PRO A 18 8.87 -0.47 7.48
C PRO A 18 8.75 0.90 6.80
N LEU A 19 7.61 1.54 7.01
CA LEU A 19 7.37 2.94 6.67
C LEU A 19 8.12 3.86 7.63
N ILE A 20 8.22 5.13 7.23
CA ILE A 20 8.99 6.17 7.94
C ILE A 20 8.52 6.38 9.39
N ASP A 21 7.21 6.35 9.61
CA ASP A 21 6.59 6.52 10.92
C ASP A 21 5.19 5.89 10.97
N LEU A 22 4.58 5.91 12.15
CA LEU A 22 3.25 5.35 12.39
C LEU A 22 2.16 6.15 11.68
N ALA A 23 2.31 7.47 11.56
CA ALA A 23 1.32 8.31 10.89
C ALA A 23 1.20 7.97 9.39
N ALA A 24 2.32 7.64 8.75
CA ALA A 24 2.34 7.12 7.40
C ALA A 24 1.61 5.78 7.29
N ALA A 25 1.83 4.87 8.25
CA ALA A 25 1.18 3.55 8.28
C ALA A 25 -0.34 3.67 8.47
N GLU A 26 -0.79 4.46 9.46
CA GLU A 26 -2.21 4.72 9.74
C GLU A 26 -2.91 5.40 8.55
N ARG A 27 -2.25 6.36 7.89
CA ARG A 27 -2.78 7.00 6.69
C ARG A 27 -3.01 5.99 5.58
N ILE A 28 -2.05 5.10 5.34
CA ILE A 28 -2.17 4.06 4.32
C ILE A 28 -3.30 3.09 4.68
N GLU A 29 -3.37 2.65 5.94
CA GLU A 29 -4.43 1.78 6.42
C GLU A 29 -5.82 2.40 6.20
N ALA A 30 -5.99 3.68 6.54
CA ALA A 30 -7.22 4.41 6.31
C ALA A 30 -7.60 4.46 4.83
N TRP A 31 -6.65 4.78 3.94
CA TRP A 31 -6.90 4.87 2.51
C TRP A 31 -7.23 3.51 1.88
N VAL A 32 -6.57 2.45 2.33
CA VAL A 32 -6.88 1.07 1.94
C VAL A 32 -8.28 0.69 2.41
N GLY A 33 -8.64 1.00 3.66
CA GLY A 33 -9.97 0.77 4.21
C GLY A 33 -11.08 1.51 3.45
N GLU A 34 -10.88 2.79 3.13
CA GLU A 34 -11.78 3.58 2.28
C GLU A 34 -11.94 2.95 0.89
N THR A 35 -10.86 2.43 0.32
CA THR A 35 -10.87 1.82 -1.02
C THR A 35 -11.64 0.49 -1.02
N VAL A 36 -11.47 -0.32 0.02
CA VAL A 36 -12.25 -1.56 0.22
C VAL A 36 -13.73 -1.25 0.46
N ALA A 37 -14.03 -0.21 1.25
CA ALA A 37 -15.41 0.26 1.43
C ALA A 37 -16.05 0.75 0.12
N ALA A 38 -15.24 1.22 -0.82
CA ALA A 38 -15.64 1.58 -2.18
C ALA A 38 -15.72 0.38 -3.15
N LEU A 39 -15.82 -0.85 -2.63
CA LEU A 39 -15.97 -2.12 -3.37
C LEU A 39 -14.69 -2.64 -4.06
N ALA A 40 -13.52 -2.11 -3.73
CA ALA A 40 -12.26 -2.73 -4.14
C ALA A 40 -11.98 -4.01 -3.35
N THR A 41 -11.21 -4.92 -3.93
CA THR A 41 -10.83 -6.19 -3.31
C THR A 41 -9.34 -6.20 -2.94
N VAL A 42 -9.01 -6.61 -1.72
CA VAL A 42 -7.61 -6.91 -1.33
C VAL A 42 -7.25 -8.31 -1.81
N LEU A 43 -6.31 -8.42 -2.76
CA LEU A 43 -5.84 -9.72 -3.25
C LEU A 43 -4.77 -10.34 -2.34
N THR A 44 -3.98 -9.51 -1.67
CA THR A 44 -2.91 -9.89 -0.74
C THR A 44 -2.51 -8.66 0.08
N GLY A 45 -1.90 -8.88 1.25
CA GLY A 45 -1.49 -7.80 2.14
C GLY A 45 -2.66 -7.24 2.94
N GLY A 46 -2.71 -5.92 3.08
CA GLY A 46 -3.72 -5.20 3.86
C GLY A 46 -3.54 -5.36 5.38
N VAL A 47 -2.32 -5.67 5.81
CA VAL A 47 -1.97 -5.89 7.22
C VAL A 47 -0.97 -4.82 7.63
N CYS A 48 -1.26 -4.15 8.74
CA CYS A 48 -0.36 -3.21 9.39
C CYS A 48 0.13 -3.81 10.71
N ASP A 49 1.44 -3.76 10.93
CA ASP A 49 2.10 -4.13 12.19
C ASP A 49 3.07 -3.01 12.57
N ASP A 50 2.67 -2.17 13.54
CA ASP A 50 3.34 -0.92 13.89
C ASP A 50 3.61 -0.03 12.65
N THR A 51 4.86 0.15 12.24
CA THR A 51 5.24 0.91 11.04
C THR A 51 5.43 0.02 9.81
N ALA A 52 5.36 -1.30 9.96
CA ALA A 52 5.44 -2.24 8.85
C ALA A 52 4.07 -2.43 8.22
N TYR A 53 3.95 -2.08 6.94
CA TYR A 53 2.73 -2.32 6.17
C TYR A 53 3.00 -3.40 5.12
N ALA A 54 2.23 -4.49 5.15
CA ALA A 54 2.42 -5.61 4.24
C ALA A 54 2.22 -5.16 2.78
N PRO A 55 3.05 -5.64 1.83
CA PRO A 55 2.83 -5.42 0.41
C PRO A 55 1.42 -5.83 -0.01
N THR A 56 0.67 -4.85 -0.49
CA THR A 56 -0.77 -4.93 -0.71
C THR A 56 -1.10 -4.73 -2.18
N VAL A 57 -1.95 -5.61 -2.74
CA VAL A 57 -2.55 -5.41 -4.07
C VAL A 57 -4.04 -5.20 -3.89
N LEU A 58 -4.53 -4.10 -4.45
CA LEU A 58 -5.95 -3.78 -4.51
C LEU A 58 -6.45 -3.95 -5.95
N MET A 59 -7.55 -4.66 -6.13
CA MET A 59 -8.19 -4.89 -7.42
C MET A 59 -9.55 -4.17 -7.48
N ASP A 60 -9.98 -3.86 -8.71
CA ASP A 60 -11.23 -3.14 -8.98
C ASP A 60 -11.28 -1.76 -8.32
N VAL A 61 -10.11 -1.10 -8.26
CA VAL A 61 -9.95 0.19 -7.58
C VAL A 61 -10.74 1.28 -8.33
N PRO A 62 -11.73 1.93 -7.68
CA PRO A 62 -12.48 3.01 -8.32
C PRO A 62 -11.62 4.26 -8.53
N PRO A 63 -11.83 5.03 -9.62
CA PRO A 63 -10.97 6.17 -9.95
C PRO A 63 -11.15 7.38 -9.03
N HIS A 64 -12.11 7.37 -8.10
CA HIS A 64 -12.37 8.49 -7.18
C HIS A 64 -11.71 8.32 -5.80
N VAL A 65 -11.12 7.14 -5.51
CA VAL A 65 -10.48 6.89 -4.21
C VAL A 65 -9.09 7.49 -4.13
N LYS A 66 -8.62 7.79 -2.91
CA LYS A 66 -7.33 8.43 -2.67
C LYS A 66 -6.16 7.61 -3.17
N VAL A 67 -6.17 6.30 -2.94
CA VAL A 67 -5.11 5.37 -3.40
C VAL A 67 -4.90 5.45 -4.92
N PHE A 68 -5.91 5.85 -5.69
CA PHE A 68 -5.79 6.01 -7.14
C PHE A 68 -5.25 7.38 -7.58
N ASN A 69 -5.58 8.45 -6.85
CA ASN A 69 -5.34 9.84 -7.26
C ASN A 69 -4.17 10.51 -6.55
N GLU A 70 -3.80 10.02 -5.37
CA GLU A 70 -2.76 10.57 -4.52
C GLU A 70 -1.60 9.59 -4.38
N GLU A 71 -0.39 10.10 -4.14
CA GLU A 71 0.77 9.26 -3.93
C GLU A 71 0.73 8.60 -2.55
N VAL A 72 0.74 7.27 -2.53
CA VAL A 72 0.54 6.50 -1.30
C VAL A 72 1.79 6.50 -0.42
N PHE A 73 3.00 6.57 -1.00
CA PHE A 73 4.28 6.45 -0.29
C PHE A 73 4.36 5.22 0.63
N GLY A 74 3.98 4.06 0.09
CA GLY A 74 4.11 2.77 0.76
C GLY A 74 3.76 1.62 -0.17
N TRP A 75 3.69 0.41 0.40
CA TRP A 75 3.66 -0.84 -0.35
C TRP A 75 2.25 -1.21 -0.85
N VAL A 76 1.57 -0.31 -1.55
CA VAL A 76 0.21 -0.52 -2.08
C VAL A 76 0.19 -0.38 -3.58
N LEU A 77 -0.24 -1.44 -4.28
CA LEU A 77 -0.43 -1.47 -5.72
C LEU A 77 -1.94 -1.43 -6.05
N PRO A 78 -2.48 -0.27 -6.48
CA PRO A 78 -3.84 -0.18 -6.97
C PRO A 78 -3.96 -0.63 -8.44
N VAL A 79 -4.88 -1.56 -8.70
CA VAL A 79 -5.23 -2.04 -10.04
C VAL A 79 -6.65 -1.57 -10.37
N PRO A 80 -6.81 -0.49 -11.14
CA PRO A 80 -8.11 -0.02 -11.59
C PRO A 80 -8.65 -0.90 -12.73
N THR A 81 -9.97 -0.95 -12.87
CA THR A 81 -10.62 -1.57 -14.03
C THR A 81 -10.89 -0.50 -15.09
N ILE A 82 -10.39 -0.70 -16.32
CA ILE A 82 -10.54 0.22 -17.44
C ILE A 82 -11.37 -0.39 -18.56
N GLY A 83 -12.26 0.40 -19.15
CA GLY A 83 -13.15 -0.03 -20.24
C GLY A 83 -12.51 -0.14 -21.63
N GLY A 84 -11.17 -0.18 -21.71
CA GLY A 84 -10.42 -0.26 -22.97
C GLY A 84 -9.22 0.68 -23.04
N ILE A 85 -8.44 0.55 -24.13
CA ILE A 85 -7.15 1.22 -24.30
C ILE A 85 -7.28 2.75 -24.27
N GLY A 86 -8.28 3.32 -24.95
CA GLY A 86 -8.51 4.78 -24.95
C GLY A 86 -8.83 5.33 -23.55
N ALA A 87 -9.65 4.62 -22.79
CA ALA A 87 -9.93 4.96 -21.39
C ALA A 87 -8.67 4.84 -20.52
N GLY A 88 -7.79 3.88 -20.82
CA GLY A 88 -6.48 3.75 -20.18
C GLY A 88 -5.59 4.98 -20.40
N PHE A 89 -5.47 5.46 -21.64
CA PHE A 89 -4.71 6.69 -21.91
C PHE A 89 -5.30 7.92 -21.20
N ALA A 90 -6.62 8.05 -21.19
CA ALA A 90 -7.29 9.14 -20.47
C ALA A 90 -7.04 9.06 -18.96
N ALA A 91 -7.09 7.87 -18.37
CA ALA A 91 -6.82 7.66 -16.94
C ALA A 91 -5.38 8.00 -16.55
N ILE A 92 -4.40 7.69 -17.41
CA ILE A 92 -2.99 8.03 -17.16
C ILE A 92 -2.76 9.55 -17.24
N ASN A 93 -3.43 10.24 -18.18
CA ASN A 93 -3.23 11.66 -18.43
C ASN A 93 -4.07 12.59 -17.52
N GLY A 94 -5.07 12.06 -16.81
CA GLY A 94 -6.09 12.84 -16.09
C GLY A 94 -5.72 13.35 -14.70
N SER A 95 -4.57 12.97 -14.11
CA SER A 95 -4.20 13.36 -12.75
C SER A 95 -3.41 14.67 -12.70
N GLY A 96 -3.87 15.64 -11.89
CA GLY A 96 -3.37 17.03 -11.81
C GLY A 96 -1.98 17.26 -11.19
N THR A 97 -1.11 16.26 -11.13
CA THR A 97 0.27 16.38 -10.61
C THR A 97 1.26 15.83 -11.63
N GLY A 98 2.09 16.70 -12.21
CA GLY A 98 3.07 16.38 -13.26
C GLY A 98 4.29 15.53 -12.82
N ALA A 99 4.16 14.72 -11.76
CA ALA A 99 5.16 13.74 -11.38
C ALA A 99 4.73 12.37 -11.93
N GLY A 100 5.56 11.78 -12.80
CA GLY A 100 5.30 10.47 -13.37
C GLY A 100 5.07 9.42 -12.28
N ARG A 101 4.05 8.58 -12.46
CA ARG A 101 3.72 7.45 -11.57
C ARG A 101 4.92 6.51 -11.45
N ALA A 102 5.75 6.71 -10.44
CA ALA A 102 6.74 5.77 -9.95
C ALA A 102 6.90 6.00 -8.44
N SER A 103 6.20 5.19 -7.65
CA SER A 103 6.35 5.18 -6.19
C SER A 103 7.75 4.68 -5.85
N SER A 104 8.68 5.59 -5.58
CA SER A 104 9.99 5.23 -5.06
C SER A 104 9.93 5.19 -3.52
N PRO A 105 10.16 4.05 -2.87
CA PRO A 105 10.12 3.96 -1.42
C PRO A 105 11.35 4.64 -0.82
N THR A 106 11.14 5.71 -0.05
CA THR A 106 12.21 6.36 0.73
C THR A 106 12.25 5.71 2.11
N MET A 107 13.42 5.19 2.51
CA MET A 107 13.62 4.29 3.65
C MET A 107 14.38 5.00 4.78
N PHE A 108 13.87 5.01 6.02
CA PHE A 108 14.59 5.18 7.31
C PHE A 108 13.62 4.92 8.49
N ALA A 109 14.08 4.35 9.61
CA ALA A 109 13.25 3.65 10.63
C ALA A 109 13.45 4.07 12.10
N SER A 110 12.41 3.95 12.97
CA SER A 110 12.39 3.56 14.43
C SER A 110 11.01 3.82 15.11
N PRO A 111 10.66 3.23 16.29
CA PRO A 111 9.44 2.40 16.45
C PRO A 111 8.25 3.01 17.24
N CYS A 112 7.08 2.37 17.16
CA CYS A 112 5.99 2.53 18.13
C CYS A 112 5.19 1.24 18.35
N GLY A 113 5.22 0.65 19.57
CA GLY A 113 3.95 0.39 20.27
C GLY A 113 3.27 -0.99 20.33
N ARG A 114 4.00 -2.11 20.42
CA ARG A 114 3.58 -3.46 20.93
C ARG A 114 2.10 -3.63 21.38
N ARG A 115 1.35 -4.53 20.71
CA ARG A 115 0.22 -5.29 21.29
C ARG A 115 0.40 -6.81 21.09
N PRO A 116 -0.17 -7.65 21.97
CA PRO A 116 0.38 -8.96 22.28
C PRO A 116 0.05 -10.03 21.23
N SER A 117 1.04 -10.88 20.99
CA SER A 117 0.99 -12.00 20.05
C SER A 117 -0.18 -12.95 20.31
N LEU A 118 -0.96 -13.20 19.25
CA LEU A 118 -1.86 -14.34 19.19
C LEU A 118 -1.00 -15.61 19.19
N ARG A 119 -1.05 -16.36 20.30
CA ARG A 119 -0.49 -17.70 20.38
C ARG A 119 -1.19 -18.61 19.37
N SER A 120 -0.37 -19.29 18.59
CA SER A 120 -0.66 -20.50 17.82
C SER A 120 -1.66 -21.41 18.54
N ALA A 121 -2.77 -21.73 17.86
CA ALA A 121 -3.63 -22.84 18.21
C ALA A 121 -3.07 -24.11 17.55
N ALA A 122 -2.90 -25.13 18.39
CA ALA A 122 -2.39 -26.47 18.11
C ALA A 122 -3.17 -27.25 17.05
#